data_AF-A0A965V9I1-F1
#
_entry.id   AF-A0A965V9I1-F1
#
_cell.length_a   1.000
_cell.length_b   1.000
_cell.length_c   1.000
_cell.angle_alpha   90.00
_cell.angle_beta   90.00
_cell.angle_gamma   90.00
#
_symmetry.space_group_name_H-M   'P 1'
#
loop_
_entity.id
_entity.type
_entity.pdbx_description
1 polymer ?
#
loop_
_entity_poly.entity_id
_entity_poly.type
_entity_poly.pdbx_seq_one_letter_code
_entity_poly.pdbx_strand_id
1 'polypeptide(L)'
;MLHFFAGTKFSKIRCTTTLSFIFMTISACSPGASFTTENKNTQPATSNKTQSENVAATSTPQSTPSPAKSPEPTSTPKVPPYGTCTNPCSGAEKVFLNSTYNKWMKVVMCSPTRYDILMGESQSGPFYKIGDTSGHGQDHCELVNNNFAVLKSDDDVKSGNCPTCNVGAAGSVTNIPAIFGGKIFYRSKMGEQFTFADATSSGIHTSCWYECGVSF
;
A
#
# COMPACT_ATOMS: atom_id res chain seq x y z
N MET A 1 -12.67 -7.16 -23.92
CA MET A 1 -13.80 -6.22 -24.10
C MET A 1 -13.54 -5.05 -23.17
N LEU A 2 -13.32 -3.84 -23.68
CA LEU A 2 -13.13 -2.65 -22.83
C LEU A 2 -14.46 -1.92 -22.67
N HIS A 3 -14.76 -1.50 -21.44
CA HIS A 3 -15.95 -0.74 -21.11
C HIS A 3 -15.60 0.74 -20.98
N PHE A 4 -16.31 1.60 -21.70
CA PHE A 4 -16.18 3.06 -21.61
C PHE A 4 -17.54 3.70 -21.37
N PHE A 5 -17.56 4.73 -20.52
CA PHE A 5 -18.74 5.54 -20.22
C PHE A 5 -19.00 6.54 -21.35
N ALA A 6 -20.28 6.89 -21.55
CA ALA A 6 -20.74 7.69 -22.68
C ALA A 6 -20.17 9.13 -22.68
N GLY A 7 -19.79 9.63 -23.87
CA GLY A 7 -19.34 11.02 -24.07
C GLY A 7 -18.19 11.23 -25.07
N THR A 8 -17.60 10.15 -25.59
CA THR A 8 -16.37 10.23 -26.42
C THR A 8 -16.64 10.65 -27.87
N LYS A 9 -15.98 11.71 -28.34
CA LYS A 9 -15.87 12.02 -29.79
C LYS A 9 -14.61 11.37 -30.37
N PHE A 10 -14.80 10.53 -31.40
CA PHE A 10 -13.70 9.90 -32.12
C PHE A 10 -13.36 10.68 -33.38
N SER A 11 -12.11 11.11 -33.52
CA SER A 11 -11.58 11.64 -34.79
C SER A 11 -10.71 10.57 -35.45
N LYS A 12 -11.11 10.15 -36.67
CA LYS A 12 -10.41 9.16 -37.52
C LYS A 12 -10.15 7.79 -36.88
N ILE A 13 -11.20 6.98 -36.68
CA ILE A 13 -11.02 5.53 -36.42
C ILE A 13 -11.95 4.70 -37.33
N ARG A 14 -11.39 3.67 -37.99
CA ARG A 14 -12.14 2.61 -38.70
C ARG A 14 -12.50 1.47 -37.72
N CYS A 15 -13.40 1.71 -36.77
CA CYS A 15 -13.96 0.65 -35.93
C CYS A 15 -15.49 0.81 -35.85
N THR A 16 -16.20 -0.30 -35.69
CA THR A 16 -17.66 -0.30 -35.57
C THR A 16 -18.05 0.02 -34.14
N THR A 17 -18.96 0.99 -33.96
CA THR A 17 -19.40 1.46 -32.63
C THR A 17 -20.89 1.21 -32.44
N THR A 18 -21.25 0.48 -31.39
CA THR A 18 -22.66 0.27 -31.01
C THR A 18 -22.94 1.00 -29.72
N LEU A 19 -24.01 1.80 -29.70
CA LEU A 19 -24.39 2.64 -28.56
C LEU A 19 -25.62 2.05 -27.87
N SER A 20 -25.52 1.81 -26.56
CA SER A 20 -26.66 1.60 -25.66
C SER A 20 -26.64 2.69 -24.59
N PHE A 21 -27.78 2.99 -23.97
CA PHE A 21 -28.02 4.20 -23.17
C PHE A 21 -27.06 4.47 -21.99
N ILE A 22 -26.23 3.50 -21.59
CA ILE A 22 -25.22 3.64 -20.52
C ILE A 22 -23.81 3.21 -20.98
N PHE A 23 -23.68 2.43 -22.06
CA PHE A 23 -22.43 1.77 -22.45
C PHE A 23 -22.16 1.87 -23.95
N MET A 24 -20.91 2.17 -24.30
CA MET A 24 -20.42 2.14 -25.68
C MET A 24 -19.46 0.95 -25.86
N THR A 25 -19.76 0.08 -26.83
CA THR A 25 -18.88 -1.05 -27.18
C THR A 25 -18.14 -0.74 -28.47
N ILE A 26 -16.82 -0.99 -28.45
CA ILE A 26 -15.92 -0.82 -29.59
C ILE A 26 -15.37 -2.20 -29.95
N SER A 27 -15.49 -2.58 -31.22
CA SER A 27 -15.03 -3.87 -31.75
C SER A 27 -14.36 -3.73 -33.12
N ALA A 28 -13.64 -4.77 -33.54
CA ALA A 28 -12.97 -4.87 -34.84
C ALA A 28 -11.96 -3.74 -35.17
N CYS A 29 -11.08 -3.40 -34.22
CA CYS A 29 -9.99 -2.43 -34.46
C CYS A 29 -8.71 -3.08 -34.99
N SER A 30 -7.99 -2.36 -35.87
CA SER A 30 -6.73 -2.81 -36.46
C SER A 30 -5.57 -2.87 -35.44
N PRO A 31 -4.57 -3.75 -35.63
CA PRO A 31 -3.38 -3.79 -34.78
C PRO A 31 -2.65 -2.43 -34.77
N GLY A 32 -2.29 -1.95 -33.57
CA GLY A 32 -1.61 -0.65 -33.38
C GLY A 32 -2.52 0.55 -33.08
N ALA A 33 -3.85 0.37 -33.02
CA ALA A 33 -4.76 1.45 -32.60
C ALA A 33 -4.57 1.82 -31.12
N SER A 34 -4.53 3.13 -30.83
CA SER A 34 -4.51 3.70 -29.48
C SER A 34 -5.68 4.68 -29.31
N PHE A 35 -6.22 4.78 -28.10
CA PHE A 35 -7.39 5.60 -27.79
C PHE A 35 -7.15 6.46 -26.54
N THR A 36 -7.68 7.68 -26.56
CA THR A 36 -7.64 8.62 -25.44
C THR A 36 -9.06 9.04 -25.08
N THR A 37 -9.47 8.87 -23.84
CA THR A 37 -10.80 9.25 -23.36
C THR A 37 -10.73 10.60 -22.64
N GLU A 38 -11.39 11.61 -23.21
CA GLU A 38 -11.57 12.93 -22.57
C GLU A 38 -13.01 13.01 -22.04
N ASN A 39 -13.19 13.14 -20.72
CA ASN A 39 -14.51 13.26 -20.10
C ASN A 39 -14.85 14.74 -19.85
N LYS A 40 -15.69 15.33 -20.71
CA LYS A 40 -16.21 16.68 -20.51
C LYS A 40 -17.51 16.65 -19.73
N ASN A 41 -17.44 16.93 -18.43
CA ASN A 41 -18.60 17.33 -17.64
C ASN A 41 -18.29 18.61 -16.83
N THR A 42 -19.16 19.62 -16.94
CA THR A 42 -18.88 21.05 -16.69
C THR A 42 -20.20 21.84 -16.83
N GLN A 43 -20.57 22.84 -16.01
CA GLN A 43 -19.92 23.52 -14.88
C GLN A 43 -20.94 23.59 -13.68
N PRO A 44 -21.20 24.66 -12.86
CA PRO A 44 -20.69 26.04 -12.76
C PRO A 44 -19.75 26.31 -11.57
N ALA A 45 -18.93 27.35 -11.72
CA ALA A 45 -18.07 27.88 -10.67
C ALA A 45 -18.80 28.90 -9.79
N THR A 46 -18.36 29.03 -8.54
CA THR A 46 -18.60 30.23 -7.72
C THR A 46 -17.28 30.92 -7.37
N SER A 47 -17.30 32.24 -7.51
CA SER A 47 -16.19 33.17 -7.27
C SER A 47 -15.61 33.03 -5.85
N ASN A 48 -14.29 33.17 -5.71
CA ASN A 48 -13.75 34.32 -4.96
C ASN A 48 -12.27 34.66 -5.24
N LYS A 49 -12.13 35.72 -6.06
CA LYS A 49 -11.27 36.90 -5.87
C LYS A 49 -9.82 36.68 -5.39
N THR A 50 -8.91 36.87 -6.36
CA THR A 50 -7.52 37.31 -6.24
C THR A 50 -7.23 38.24 -5.05
N GLN A 51 -6.14 37.96 -4.33
CA GLN A 51 -5.21 38.99 -3.87
C GLN A 51 -3.79 38.43 -3.89
N SER A 52 -2.88 39.20 -4.48
CA SER A 52 -1.45 38.91 -4.59
C SER A 52 -0.73 40.08 -3.95
N GLU A 53 0.28 39.80 -3.14
CA GLU A 53 1.32 40.78 -2.83
C GLU A 53 2.64 40.03 -2.58
N ASN A 54 3.71 40.51 -3.24
CA ASN A 54 5.06 39.99 -3.12
C ASN A 54 5.87 40.90 -2.19
N VAL A 55 6.69 40.33 -1.30
CA VAL A 55 7.89 41.01 -0.76
C VAL A 55 9.06 40.02 -0.78
N ALA A 56 10.26 40.50 -1.12
CA ALA A 56 11.38 39.69 -1.58
C ALA A 56 12.59 39.70 -0.61
N ALA A 57 13.51 38.74 -0.85
CA ALA A 57 14.92 38.69 -0.42
C ALA A 57 15.19 38.58 1.11
N THR A 58 16.12 37.74 1.59
CA THR A 58 17.58 37.86 1.33
C THR A 58 18.33 36.57 1.74
N SER A 59 19.55 36.40 1.23
CA SER A 59 20.53 35.33 1.56
C SER A 59 21.05 35.41 3.02
N THR A 60 21.91 34.54 3.60
CA THR A 60 23.01 33.68 3.09
C THR A 60 23.38 32.64 4.21
N PRO A 61 24.30 31.66 4.03
CA PRO A 61 24.40 30.46 4.90
C PRO A 61 25.42 30.56 6.05
N GLN A 62 25.32 29.67 7.05
CA GLN A 62 26.45 29.33 7.93
C GLN A 62 26.36 27.89 8.48
N SER A 63 27.51 27.25 8.67
CA SER A 63 27.69 25.83 9.02
C SER A 63 28.52 25.61 10.30
N THR A 64 28.35 24.43 10.92
CA THR A 64 29.23 23.79 11.95
C THR A 64 29.35 24.43 13.34
N PRO A 65 29.75 23.68 14.41
CA PRO A 65 29.86 22.22 14.58
C PRO A 65 29.14 21.63 15.83
N SER A 66 29.10 20.30 15.94
CA SER A 66 28.57 19.56 17.11
C SER A 66 29.54 19.47 18.30
N PRO A 67 29.04 19.26 19.53
CA PRO A 67 29.75 18.58 20.61
C PRO A 67 29.22 17.14 20.84
N ALA A 68 30.12 16.16 20.98
CA ALA A 68 29.83 14.88 21.65
C ALA A 68 29.89 15.11 23.19
N LYS A 69 29.46 14.23 24.11
CA LYS A 69 29.33 12.77 24.14
C LYS A 69 28.58 12.38 25.44
N SER A 70 27.68 11.38 25.41
CA SER A 70 27.53 10.41 26.52
C SER A 70 26.67 9.21 26.09
N PRO A 71 26.95 7.96 26.52
CA PRO A 71 26.15 6.79 26.15
C PRO A 71 25.06 6.49 27.20
N GLU A 72 23.83 6.27 26.75
CA GLU A 72 22.74 5.76 27.59
C GLU A 72 22.29 4.37 27.10
N PRO A 73 22.38 3.33 27.94
CA PRO A 73 21.87 2.00 27.63
C PRO A 73 20.49 1.77 28.27
N THR A 74 19.48 1.44 27.48
CA THR A 74 18.41 0.47 27.81
C THR A 74 17.57 0.19 26.57
N SER A 75 17.30 -1.09 26.30
CA SER A 75 16.49 -1.53 25.17
C SER A 75 15.00 -1.30 25.41
N THR A 76 14.46 -0.20 24.86
CA THR A 76 13.01 -0.09 24.60
C THR A 76 12.64 -0.90 23.33
N PRO A 77 11.44 -1.50 23.26
CA PRO A 77 10.96 -2.13 22.04
C PRO A 77 10.97 -1.14 20.87
N LYS A 78 11.52 -1.58 19.73
CA LYS A 78 11.57 -0.77 18.51
C LYS A 78 10.19 -0.71 17.86
N VAL A 79 9.36 0.23 18.31
CA VAL A 79 8.28 0.77 17.45
C VAL A 79 8.94 1.14 16.12
N PRO A 80 8.46 0.64 14.98
CA PRO A 80 9.04 1.00 13.69
C PRO A 80 8.94 2.52 13.49
N PRO A 81 9.99 3.19 12.99
CA PRO A 81 9.94 4.64 12.83
C PRO A 81 8.78 5.01 11.89
N TYR A 82 7.85 5.83 12.38
CA TYR A 82 6.73 6.35 11.59
C TYR A 82 7.28 7.07 10.35
N GLY A 83 6.96 6.54 9.17
CA GLY A 83 7.58 7.00 7.92
C GLY A 83 6.68 6.81 6.70
N THR A 84 7.03 7.49 5.61
CA THR A 84 6.34 7.36 4.32
C THR A 84 6.65 6.00 3.71
N CYS A 85 5.61 5.17 3.55
CA CYS A 85 5.79 3.80 3.10
C CYS A 85 5.80 3.67 1.58
N THR A 86 6.97 3.82 0.97
CA THR A 86 7.21 3.37 -0.42
C THR A 86 7.60 1.90 -0.42
N ASN A 87 6.74 1.04 -0.97
CA ASN A 87 7.00 -0.39 -1.12
C ASN A 87 8.20 -0.62 -2.08
N PRO A 88 9.34 -1.16 -1.61
CA PRO A 88 10.51 -1.37 -2.46
C PRO A 88 10.51 -2.75 -3.16
N CYS A 89 9.49 -3.58 -2.91
CA CYS A 89 9.50 -4.99 -3.26
C CYS A 89 8.99 -5.21 -4.70
N SER A 90 9.89 -5.69 -5.58
CA SER A 90 9.63 -5.89 -7.01
C SER A 90 10.37 -7.12 -7.57
N GLY A 91 10.85 -8.00 -6.69
CA GLY A 91 11.56 -9.23 -7.03
C GLY A 91 10.64 -10.41 -7.31
N ALA A 92 11.11 -11.62 -7.02
CA ALA A 92 10.33 -12.84 -7.18
C ALA A 92 9.04 -12.80 -6.35
N GLU A 93 7.98 -13.43 -6.89
CA GLU A 93 6.69 -13.55 -6.21
C GLU A 93 6.34 -15.01 -5.92
N LYS A 94 5.69 -15.27 -4.77
CA LYS A 94 5.16 -16.58 -4.40
C LYS A 94 3.73 -16.45 -3.93
N VAL A 95 2.83 -17.24 -4.53
CA VAL A 95 1.40 -17.26 -4.18
C VAL A 95 1.05 -18.60 -3.55
N PHE A 96 0.36 -18.59 -2.41
CA PHE A 96 -0.09 -19.79 -1.71
C PHE A 96 -1.40 -19.56 -0.95
N LEU A 97 -2.15 -20.63 -0.67
CA LEU A 97 -3.35 -20.56 0.17
C LEU A 97 -2.94 -20.64 1.64
N ASN A 98 -3.34 -19.67 2.46
CA ASN A 98 -3.35 -19.83 3.91
C ASN A 98 -4.69 -20.47 4.31
N SER A 99 -4.62 -21.72 4.76
CA SER A 99 -5.79 -22.53 5.10
C SER A 99 -6.50 -22.09 6.39
N THR A 100 -5.78 -21.46 7.33
CA THR A 100 -6.34 -20.96 8.59
C THR A 100 -7.32 -19.82 8.32
N TYR A 101 -6.93 -18.86 7.49
CA TYR A 101 -7.73 -17.68 7.16
C TYR A 101 -8.67 -17.88 5.95
N ASN A 102 -8.48 -18.97 5.19
CA ASN A 102 -9.08 -19.21 3.87
C ASN A 102 -8.90 -17.99 2.94
N LYS A 103 -7.63 -17.62 2.76
CA LYS A 103 -7.18 -16.46 1.97
C LYS A 103 -5.93 -16.81 1.17
N TRP A 104 -5.80 -16.26 -0.02
CA TRP A 104 -4.58 -16.39 -0.82
C TRP A 104 -3.58 -15.33 -0.37
N MET A 105 -2.38 -15.77 0.00
CA MET A 105 -1.23 -14.92 0.28
C MET A 105 -0.41 -14.76 -1.00
N LYS A 106 0.12 -13.55 -1.22
CA LYS A 106 1.22 -13.32 -2.16
C LYS A 106 2.37 -12.65 -1.42
N VAL A 107 3.53 -13.28 -1.48
CA VAL A 107 4.80 -12.71 -1.00
C VAL A 107 5.55 -12.13 -2.19
N VAL A 108 6.10 -10.92 -2.05
CA VAL A 108 6.88 -10.22 -3.08
C VAL A 108 8.24 -9.84 -2.50
N MET A 109 9.34 -10.36 -3.05
CA MET A 109 10.68 -10.13 -2.47
C MET A 109 11.18 -8.71 -2.74
N CYS A 110 11.85 -8.10 -1.76
CA CYS A 110 12.63 -6.86 -1.86
C CYS A 110 14.13 -7.11 -1.63
N SER A 111 14.47 -8.16 -0.89
CA SER A 111 15.82 -8.73 -0.76
C SER A 111 15.71 -10.24 -0.52
N PRO A 112 16.80 -11.02 -0.36
CA PRO A 112 16.70 -12.45 -0.04
C PRO A 112 15.96 -12.79 1.27
N THR A 113 15.91 -11.87 2.24
CA THR A 113 15.23 -12.08 3.54
C THR A 113 14.05 -11.15 3.78
N ARG A 114 13.88 -10.11 2.95
CA ARG A 114 12.82 -9.10 3.10
C ARG A 114 11.82 -9.17 1.97
N TYR A 115 10.55 -9.09 2.31
CA TYR A 115 9.44 -9.19 1.38
C TYR A 115 8.22 -8.40 1.85
N ASP A 116 7.32 -8.07 0.95
CA ASP A 116 5.97 -7.66 1.31
C ASP A 116 5.05 -8.89 1.40
N ILE A 117 4.03 -8.82 2.26
CA ILE A 117 2.98 -9.82 2.40
C ILE A 117 1.67 -9.17 1.95
N LEU A 118 1.01 -9.77 0.97
CA LEU A 118 -0.24 -9.30 0.38
C LEU A 118 -1.31 -10.38 0.48
N MET A 119 -2.58 -9.98 0.54
CA MET A 119 -3.73 -10.86 0.73
C MET A 119 -4.76 -10.69 -0.40
N GLY A 120 -5.38 -11.78 -0.83
CA GLY A 120 -6.42 -11.81 -1.85
C GLY A 120 -7.43 -12.95 -1.65
N GLU A 121 -8.58 -12.86 -2.30
CA GLU A 121 -9.65 -13.87 -2.23
C GLU A 121 -9.45 -15.06 -3.18
N SER A 122 -8.57 -14.95 -4.17
CA SER A 122 -8.31 -16.00 -5.16
C SER A 122 -6.87 -15.98 -5.68
N GLN A 123 -6.37 -17.14 -6.13
CA GLN A 123 -4.98 -17.34 -6.56
C GLN A 123 -4.52 -16.36 -7.66
N SER A 124 -5.40 -16.08 -8.62
CA SER A 124 -5.15 -15.20 -9.76
C SER A 124 -5.89 -13.85 -9.67
N GLY A 125 -6.45 -13.54 -8.49
CA GLY A 125 -7.18 -12.31 -8.24
C GLY A 125 -6.28 -11.12 -7.89
N PRO A 126 -6.87 -9.96 -7.59
CA PRO A 126 -6.13 -8.85 -7.02
C PRO A 126 -5.65 -9.18 -5.60
N PHE A 127 -4.43 -8.76 -5.29
CA PHE A 127 -3.85 -8.83 -3.95
C PHE A 127 -3.67 -7.41 -3.41
N TYR A 128 -3.96 -7.24 -2.12
CA TYR A 128 -3.92 -5.96 -1.42
C TYR A 128 -2.99 -6.04 -0.22
N LYS A 129 -2.54 -4.89 0.27
CA LYS A 129 -1.78 -4.81 1.52
C LYS A 129 -2.60 -5.35 2.68
N ILE A 130 -1.90 -5.81 3.70
CA ILE A 130 -2.45 -6.17 5.01
C ILE A 130 -2.16 -5.05 6.01
N GLY A 131 -3.11 -4.78 6.90
CA GLY A 131 -3.05 -3.75 7.93
C GLY A 131 -3.45 -4.26 9.31
N ASP A 132 -3.01 -3.52 10.31
CA ASP A 132 -3.14 -3.82 11.74
C ASP A 132 -3.76 -2.58 12.43
N THR A 133 -4.65 -2.80 13.40
CA THR A 133 -5.31 -1.73 14.18
C THR A 133 -4.96 -1.70 15.66
N SER A 134 -4.14 -2.63 16.19
CA SER A 134 -3.57 -2.50 17.55
C SER A 134 -2.04 -2.53 17.62
N GLY A 135 -1.36 -2.90 16.54
CA GLY A 135 0.09 -2.72 16.35
C GLY A 135 0.42 -2.12 14.98
N HIS A 136 1.50 -2.60 14.37
CA HIS A 136 2.00 -2.16 13.06
C HIS A 136 2.21 -3.32 12.06
N GLY A 137 1.64 -4.49 12.36
CA GLY A 137 1.71 -5.73 11.57
C GLY A 137 2.84 -6.68 11.98
N GLN A 138 3.41 -6.55 13.17
CA GLN A 138 4.41 -7.47 13.73
C GLN A 138 3.89 -8.91 13.78
N ASP A 139 2.59 -9.07 14.04
CA ASP A 139 1.87 -10.35 14.12
C ASP A 139 1.67 -11.02 12.76
N HIS A 140 1.65 -10.24 11.66
CA HIS A 140 1.49 -10.73 10.29
C HIS A 140 2.56 -11.75 9.86
N CYS A 141 3.67 -11.85 10.59
CA CYS A 141 4.66 -12.89 10.39
C CYS A 141 4.11 -14.32 10.55
N GLU A 142 2.99 -14.53 11.25
CA GLU A 142 2.31 -15.83 11.29
C GLU A 142 1.79 -16.30 9.93
N LEU A 143 1.51 -15.37 9.00
CA LEU A 143 0.94 -15.68 7.68
C LEU A 143 1.93 -16.43 6.77
N VAL A 144 3.23 -16.35 7.11
CA VAL A 144 4.37 -16.85 6.34
C VAL A 144 5.26 -17.81 7.13
N ASN A 145 5.23 -17.78 8.47
CA ASN A 145 6.05 -18.60 9.34
C ASN A 145 5.16 -19.39 10.32
N ASN A 146 4.95 -20.68 10.05
CA ASN A 146 4.14 -21.57 10.88
C ASN A 146 4.70 -21.80 12.30
N ASN A 147 5.96 -21.43 12.56
CA ASN A 147 6.59 -21.52 13.89
C ASN A 147 6.47 -20.20 14.70
N PHE A 148 5.84 -19.17 14.13
CA PHE A 148 5.67 -17.88 14.79
C PHE A 148 4.66 -18.00 15.93
N ALA A 149 5.09 -17.67 17.14
CA ALA A 149 4.27 -17.77 18.34
C ALA A 149 3.42 -16.51 18.56
N VAL A 150 2.41 -16.61 19.43
CA VAL A 150 1.62 -15.46 19.88
C VAL A 150 2.53 -14.40 20.49
N LEU A 151 2.39 -13.16 20.03
CA LEU A 151 3.15 -12.03 20.53
C LEU A 151 2.87 -11.78 22.02
N LYS A 152 3.91 -11.34 22.75
CA LYS A 152 3.77 -10.83 24.13
C LYS A 152 3.46 -9.33 24.16
N SER A 153 3.69 -8.66 23.04
CA SER A 153 3.40 -7.25 22.77
C SER A 153 3.32 -7.07 21.26
N ASP A 154 2.27 -6.41 20.77
CA ASP A 154 2.08 -6.15 19.35
C ASP A 154 3.22 -5.27 18.76
N ASP A 155 3.99 -4.56 19.60
CA ASP A 155 5.17 -3.79 19.19
C ASP A 155 6.45 -4.63 19.02
N ASP A 156 6.52 -5.87 19.55
CA ASP A 156 7.72 -6.72 19.55
C ASP A 156 7.56 -8.00 18.72
N VAL A 157 7.89 -7.91 17.42
CA VAL A 157 7.93 -9.04 16.48
C VAL A 157 8.82 -10.21 16.96
N LYS A 158 9.83 -9.96 17.80
CA LYS A 158 10.72 -11.02 18.27
C LYS A 158 10.10 -11.87 19.38
N SER A 159 9.09 -11.32 20.08
CA SER A 159 8.34 -12.05 21.10
C SER A 159 7.58 -13.26 20.54
N GLY A 160 7.28 -13.27 19.22
CA GLY A 160 6.72 -14.40 18.47
C GLY A 160 7.70 -15.57 18.23
N ASN A 161 8.60 -15.84 19.18
CA ASN A 161 9.64 -16.88 19.11
C ASN A 161 10.57 -16.77 17.88
N CYS A 162 10.90 -15.55 17.46
CA CYS A 162 11.66 -15.31 16.24
C CYS A 162 12.75 -14.24 16.47
N PRO A 163 13.95 -14.60 16.97
CA PRO A 163 14.99 -13.62 17.34
C PRO A 163 15.59 -12.88 16.14
N THR A 164 15.53 -13.49 14.95
CA THR A 164 15.92 -12.93 13.66
C THR A 164 14.82 -12.11 13.01
N CYS A 165 13.58 -12.16 13.51
CA CYS A 165 12.48 -11.43 12.88
C CYS A 165 12.67 -9.92 12.97
N ASN A 166 12.20 -9.23 11.94
CA ASN A 166 12.19 -7.79 11.87
C ASN A 166 11.03 -7.31 10.99
N VAL A 167 10.57 -6.07 11.23
CA VAL A 167 9.61 -5.39 10.36
C VAL A 167 10.21 -4.06 9.90
N GLY A 168 9.82 -3.64 8.70
CA GLY A 168 10.17 -2.32 8.18
C GLY A 168 9.52 -1.19 8.96
N ALA A 169 9.89 0.04 8.62
CA ALA A 169 9.11 1.22 9.00
C ALA A 169 7.62 0.97 8.73
N ALA A 170 6.78 1.48 9.62
CA ALA A 170 5.33 1.34 9.50
C ALA A 170 4.68 2.71 9.46
N GLY A 171 3.57 2.79 8.73
CA GLY A 171 2.83 4.03 8.54
C GLY A 171 1.35 3.79 8.71
N SER A 172 0.65 4.80 9.21
CA SER A 172 -0.80 4.89 9.04
C SER A 172 -1.13 4.93 7.54
N VAL A 173 -2.15 4.18 7.10
CA VAL A 173 -2.52 4.09 5.68
C VAL A 173 -2.90 5.44 5.08
N THR A 174 -3.39 6.40 5.88
CA THR A 174 -3.70 7.77 5.43
C THR A 174 -2.46 8.55 4.99
N ASN A 175 -1.29 8.15 5.47
CA ASN A 175 0.00 8.78 5.15
C ASN A 175 0.75 8.02 4.03
N ILE A 176 0.08 7.07 3.37
CA ILE A 176 0.64 6.25 2.28
C ILE A 176 -0.21 6.51 1.02
N PRO A 177 0.17 7.46 0.13
CA PRO A 177 -0.65 7.87 -1.01
C PRO A 177 -1.01 6.75 -2.00
N ALA A 178 -0.20 5.68 -2.05
CA ALA A 178 -0.46 4.52 -2.90
C ALA A 178 -1.55 3.56 -2.35
N ILE A 179 -1.96 3.73 -1.09
CA ILE A 179 -2.94 2.88 -0.39
C ILE A 179 -4.16 3.70 0.05
N PHE A 180 -3.98 4.97 0.46
CA PHE A 180 -5.06 5.81 0.97
C PHE A 180 -6.25 5.92 0.00
N GLY A 181 -7.46 5.63 0.50
CA GLY A 181 -8.68 5.58 -0.30
C GLY A 181 -8.78 4.40 -1.27
N GLY A 182 -7.76 3.55 -1.33
CA GLY A 182 -7.79 2.23 -1.97
C GLY A 182 -8.32 1.15 -1.02
N LYS A 183 -8.15 -0.12 -1.40
CA LYS A 183 -8.61 -1.28 -0.61
C LYS A 183 -7.49 -1.93 0.19
N ILE A 184 -7.82 -2.45 1.37
CA ILE A 184 -6.90 -3.14 2.28
C ILE A 184 -7.60 -4.29 3.01
N PHE A 185 -6.86 -5.35 3.36
CA PHE A 185 -7.27 -6.32 4.37
C PHE A 185 -6.71 -5.91 5.72
N TYR A 186 -7.48 -5.94 6.80
CA TYR A 186 -6.95 -5.62 8.13
C TYR A 186 -7.63 -6.42 9.25
N ARG A 187 -7.00 -6.42 10.42
CA ARG A 187 -7.54 -6.95 11.68
C ARG A 187 -6.97 -6.17 12.86
N SER A 188 -7.35 -6.53 14.09
CA SER A 188 -6.65 -6.01 15.27
C SER A 188 -5.60 -6.98 15.78
N LYS A 189 -5.92 -8.27 15.98
CA LYS A 189 -5.04 -9.17 16.74
C LYS A 189 -4.66 -10.44 15.99
N MET A 190 -3.52 -10.99 16.38
CA MET A 190 -3.08 -12.32 15.94
C MET A 190 -4.18 -13.38 16.13
N GLY A 191 -4.38 -14.24 15.12
CA GLY A 191 -5.48 -15.21 15.11
C GLY A 191 -6.85 -14.68 14.66
N GLU A 192 -7.08 -13.36 14.59
CA GLU A 192 -8.36 -12.81 14.11
C GLU A 192 -8.50 -12.92 12.58
N GLN A 193 -9.75 -13.11 12.11
CA GLN A 193 -10.10 -13.06 10.69
C GLN A 193 -9.90 -11.64 10.13
N PHE A 194 -9.33 -11.56 8.94
CA PHE A 194 -9.14 -10.28 8.24
C PHE A 194 -10.44 -9.76 7.62
N THR A 195 -10.68 -8.47 7.80
CA THR A 195 -11.78 -7.69 7.19
C THR A 195 -11.25 -6.95 5.96
N PHE A 196 -12.04 -6.92 4.87
CA PHE A 196 -11.72 -6.17 3.66
C PHE A 196 -12.48 -4.84 3.64
N ALA A 197 -11.77 -3.71 3.55
CA ALA A 197 -12.38 -2.38 3.54
C ALA A 197 -11.57 -1.34 2.76
N ASP A 198 -12.06 -0.10 2.75
CA ASP A 198 -11.33 1.06 2.25
C ASP A 198 -10.29 1.56 3.28
N ALA A 199 -9.09 1.85 2.82
CA ALA A 199 -7.96 2.33 3.61
C ALA A 199 -8.08 3.83 3.90
N THR A 200 -9.08 4.22 4.68
CA THR A 200 -9.44 5.62 4.97
C THR A 200 -9.19 6.04 6.42
N SER A 201 -8.99 5.09 7.33
CA SER A 201 -8.81 5.34 8.77
C SER A 201 -7.33 5.55 9.12
N SER A 202 -7.04 6.57 9.94
CA SER A 202 -5.70 6.79 10.48
C SER A 202 -5.25 5.69 11.46
N GLY A 203 -6.19 4.91 12.00
CA GLY A 203 -5.92 3.82 12.93
C GLY A 203 -5.62 2.47 12.28
N ILE A 204 -5.49 2.39 10.95
CA ILE A 204 -4.95 1.20 10.27
C ILE A 204 -3.49 1.49 9.93
N HIS A 205 -2.58 0.68 10.44
CA HIS A 205 -1.15 0.72 10.17
C HIS A 205 -0.74 -0.42 9.23
N THR A 206 0.32 -0.22 8.45
CA THR A 206 0.92 -1.29 7.65
C THR A 206 2.44 -1.14 7.62
N SER A 207 3.15 -2.26 7.65
CA SER A 207 4.62 -2.30 7.54
C SER A 207 5.06 -2.31 6.07
N CYS A 208 6.19 -1.66 5.78
CA CYS A 208 6.70 -1.55 4.40
C CYS A 208 7.36 -2.81 3.87
N TRP A 209 7.85 -3.67 4.76
CA TRP A 209 8.40 -4.98 4.46
C TRP A 209 8.45 -5.81 5.74
N TYR A 210 8.57 -7.11 5.58
CA TYR A 210 8.62 -8.13 6.62
C TYR A 210 9.88 -8.98 6.43
N GLU A 211 10.47 -9.42 7.53
CA GLU A 211 11.60 -10.32 7.58
C GLU A 211 11.29 -11.36 8.67
N CYS A 212 10.48 -12.37 8.35
CA CYS A 212 9.86 -13.25 9.35
C CYS A 212 10.64 -14.55 9.65
N GLY A 213 11.96 -14.53 9.45
CA GLY A 213 12.82 -15.69 9.70
C GLY A 213 12.66 -16.86 8.70
N VAL A 214 11.95 -16.65 7.59
CA VAL A 214 11.74 -17.63 6.51
C VAL A 214 12.23 -17.08 5.16
N SER A 215 12.49 -17.97 4.20
CA SER A 215 12.89 -17.65 2.83
C SER A 215 12.02 -18.41 1.83
N PHE A 216 12.00 -17.97 0.56
CA PHE A 216 10.95 -18.31 -0.40
C PHE A 216 11.42 -18.80 -1.76
#